data_AF-M3C1W3-F1
#
_entry.id   AF-M3C1W3-F1
#
_cell.length_a   1.000
_cell.length_b   1.000
_cell.length_c   1.000
_cell.angle_alpha   90.00
_cell.angle_beta   90.00
_cell.angle_gamma   90.00
#
_symmetry.space_group_name_H-M   'P 1'
#
loop_
_entity.id
_entity.type
_entity.pdbx_description
1 polymer ?
#
loop_
_entity_poly.entity_id
_entity_poly.type
_entity_poly.pdbx_seq_one_letter_code
_entity_poly.pdbx_strand_id
1 'polypeptide(L)'
;MWGRKRRPADAERRLAAAMEAAAEAHRRLEAPADRVDGLYRAIQGACGHGDGMPRSSTREALADVPETLESCRHLLASYAEIRGEWTHAEVPDPDAIDRAAHLFASWAEQTDEAAAHLEELLAALTEVRANLDELRIALPPVRARAHAAVTAARDDLLWARSPVPGRFALEARLNALGDRLRELDAGRVELVEDGDDVTEWYREVETGAAEVRDALSRPLSFGDR
;
A
#
# COMPACT_ATOMS: atom_id res chain seq x y z
N MET A 1 13.94 58.64 -25.53
CA MET A 1 12.70 58.18 -24.86
C MET A 1 12.19 56.87 -25.48
N TRP A 2 13.02 55.81 -25.53
CA TRP A 2 12.71 54.53 -26.21
C TRP A 2 12.53 53.32 -25.25
N GLY A 3 12.80 53.48 -23.95
CA GLY A 3 12.77 52.39 -22.97
C GLY A 3 11.38 52.00 -22.43
N ARG A 4 10.37 52.87 -22.53
CA ARG A 4 9.04 52.60 -21.95
C ARG A 4 8.16 51.66 -22.79
N LYS A 5 8.40 51.54 -24.09
CA LYS A 5 7.61 50.66 -24.98
C LYS A 5 8.10 49.21 -25.01
N ARG A 6 9.34 48.92 -24.61
CA ARG A 6 9.88 47.54 -24.58
C ARG A 6 9.46 46.76 -23.33
N ARG A 7 9.37 47.46 -22.20
CA ARG A 7 9.04 46.87 -20.89
C ARG A 7 7.69 46.10 -20.84
N PRO A 8 6.59 46.57 -21.47
CA PRO A 8 5.33 45.83 -21.48
C PRO A 8 5.42 44.53 -22.30
N ALA A 9 6.03 44.58 -23.50
CA ALA A 9 6.21 43.40 -24.34
C ALA A 9 7.15 42.35 -23.71
N ASP A 10 8.14 42.78 -22.93
CA ASP A 10 9.00 41.87 -22.16
C ASP A 10 8.23 41.19 -21.01
N ALA A 11 7.38 41.93 -20.29
CA ALA A 11 6.54 41.39 -19.23
C ALA A 11 5.52 40.36 -19.75
N GLU A 12 4.81 40.69 -20.84
CA GLU A 12 3.86 39.79 -21.50
C GLU A 12 4.51 38.49 -21.97
N ARG A 13 5.73 38.55 -22.54
CA ARG A 13 6.48 37.35 -22.93
C ARG A 13 6.87 36.49 -21.73
N ARG A 14 7.27 37.09 -20.62
CA ARG A 14 7.58 36.35 -19.38
C ARG A 14 6.35 35.66 -18.82
N LEU A 15 5.19 36.34 -18.82
CA LEU A 15 3.93 35.73 -18.39
C LEU A 15 3.54 34.57 -19.31
N ALA A 16 3.59 34.76 -20.63
CA ALA A 16 3.28 33.68 -21.58
C ALA A 16 4.18 32.45 -21.37
N ALA A 17 5.48 32.64 -21.20
CA ALA A 17 6.42 31.56 -20.93
C ALA A 17 6.15 30.87 -19.59
N ALA A 18 5.84 31.63 -18.53
CA ALA A 18 5.50 31.07 -17.22
C ALA A 18 4.20 30.28 -17.26
N MET A 19 3.17 30.78 -17.97
CA MET A 19 1.91 30.07 -18.18
C MET A 19 2.09 28.78 -18.98
N GLU A 20 2.97 28.78 -19.98
CA GLU A 20 3.31 27.58 -20.76
C GLU A 20 4.05 26.55 -19.90
N ALA A 21 5.04 26.98 -19.11
CA ALA A 21 5.74 26.11 -18.16
C ALA A 21 4.78 25.50 -17.13
N ALA A 22 3.88 26.31 -16.57
CA ALA A 22 2.83 25.83 -15.68
C ALA A 22 1.87 24.85 -16.39
N ALA A 23 1.48 25.11 -17.65
CA ALA A 23 0.66 24.17 -18.40
C ALA A 23 1.36 22.81 -18.61
N GLU A 24 2.66 22.80 -18.83
CA GLU A 24 3.46 21.59 -18.97
C GLU A 24 3.62 20.85 -17.64
N ALA A 25 3.95 21.56 -16.56
CA ALA A 25 3.99 20.98 -15.21
C ALA A 25 2.63 20.36 -14.83
N HIS A 26 1.52 21.04 -15.13
CA HIS A 26 0.16 20.52 -14.92
C HIS A 26 -0.06 19.17 -15.62
N ARG A 27 0.27 19.08 -16.91
CA ARG A 27 0.16 17.82 -17.67
C ARG A 27 1.05 16.72 -17.11
N ARG A 28 2.25 17.07 -16.64
CA ARG A 28 3.19 16.12 -16.03
C ARG A 28 2.73 15.63 -14.66
N LEU A 29 1.92 16.38 -13.92
CA LEU A 29 1.35 15.96 -12.64
C LEU A 29 0.10 15.07 -12.80
N GLU A 30 -0.73 15.36 -13.81
CA GLU A 30 -2.02 14.67 -14.02
C GLU A 30 -1.84 13.15 -14.23
N ALA A 31 -0.95 12.74 -15.14
CA ALA A 31 -0.77 11.33 -15.46
C ALA A 31 -0.23 10.48 -14.29
N PRO A 32 0.79 10.89 -13.52
CA PRO A 32 1.20 10.19 -12.30
C PRO A 32 0.11 10.13 -11.24
N ALA A 33 -0.66 11.21 -11.05
CA ALA A 33 -1.74 11.24 -10.05
C ALA A 33 -2.82 10.18 -10.35
N ASP A 34 -3.23 10.08 -11.62
CA ASP A 34 -4.19 9.06 -12.06
C ASP A 34 -3.63 7.63 -11.91
N ARG A 35 -2.34 7.43 -12.21
CA ARG A 35 -1.68 6.12 -12.05
C ARG A 35 -1.59 5.70 -10.59
N VAL A 36 -1.21 6.62 -9.70
CA VAL A 36 -1.15 6.38 -8.25
C VAL A 36 -2.54 6.07 -7.71
N ASP A 37 -3.58 6.85 -8.06
CA ASP A 37 -4.97 6.61 -7.64
C ASP A 37 -5.48 5.23 -8.13
N GLY A 38 -5.21 4.88 -9.38
CA GLY A 38 -5.56 3.59 -9.96
C GLY A 38 -4.86 2.42 -9.25
N LEU A 39 -3.55 2.53 -9.02
CA LEU A 39 -2.76 1.48 -8.38
C LEU A 39 -3.11 1.32 -6.90
N TYR A 40 -3.31 2.42 -6.19
CA TYR A 40 -3.82 2.43 -4.81
C TYR A 40 -5.13 1.66 -4.69
N ARG A 41 -6.13 1.95 -5.55
CA ARG A 41 -7.40 1.22 -5.58
C ARG A 41 -7.22 -0.26 -5.90
N ALA A 42 -6.33 -0.59 -6.84
CA ALA A 42 -6.03 -1.98 -7.20
C ALA A 42 -5.40 -2.77 -6.04
N ILE A 43 -4.51 -2.15 -5.26
CA ILE A 43 -3.91 -2.76 -4.08
C ILE A 43 -4.95 -2.94 -2.97
N GLN A 44 -5.79 -1.92 -2.71
CA GLN A 44 -6.88 -2.02 -1.74
C GLN A 44 -7.87 -3.13 -2.11
N GLY A 45 -8.23 -3.24 -3.38
CA GLY A 45 -9.11 -4.31 -3.88
C GLY A 45 -8.50 -5.70 -3.76
N ALA A 46 -7.17 -5.83 -3.80
CA ALA A 46 -6.50 -7.11 -3.58
C ALA A 46 -6.56 -7.54 -2.11
N CYS A 47 -6.52 -6.60 -1.16
CA CYS A 47 -6.49 -6.87 0.27
C CYS A 47 -7.89 -6.81 0.91
N GLY A 48 -8.70 -7.87 0.76
CA GLY A 48 -10.07 -7.83 1.31
C GLY A 48 -10.87 -9.12 1.37
N HIS A 49 -10.33 -10.26 0.94
CA HIS A 49 -11.14 -11.46 0.68
C HIS A 49 -11.02 -12.57 1.73
N GLY A 50 -10.31 -12.33 2.84
CA GLY A 50 -10.11 -13.36 3.88
C GLY A 50 -9.30 -14.56 3.36
N ASP A 51 -8.39 -14.28 2.43
CA ASP A 51 -7.52 -15.22 1.73
C ASP A 51 -6.13 -15.33 2.37
N GLY A 52 -5.93 -14.66 3.51
CA GLY A 52 -4.67 -14.62 4.24
C GLY A 52 -3.70 -13.50 3.83
N MET A 53 -4.12 -12.61 2.92
CA MET A 53 -3.29 -11.48 2.48
C MET A 53 -3.01 -10.50 3.63
N PRO A 54 -1.78 -9.93 3.72
CA PRO A 54 -1.31 -9.13 4.87
C PRO A 54 -1.98 -7.73 4.93
N ARG A 55 -3.25 -7.70 5.31
CA ARG A 55 -4.10 -6.50 5.25
C ARG A 55 -3.60 -5.38 6.16
N SER A 56 -3.07 -5.71 7.33
CA SER A 56 -2.56 -4.71 8.28
C SER A 56 -1.33 -3.99 7.73
N SER A 57 -0.29 -4.73 7.35
CA SER A 57 0.95 -4.17 6.78
C SER A 57 0.70 -3.42 5.48
N THR A 58 -0.15 -3.96 4.59
CA THR A 58 -0.52 -3.24 3.36
C THR A 58 -1.26 -1.94 3.66
N ARG A 59 -2.12 -1.90 4.70
CA ARG A 59 -2.80 -0.65 5.06
C ARG A 59 -1.81 0.40 5.55
N GLU A 60 -0.85 -0.01 6.36
CA GLU A 60 0.20 0.87 6.89
C GLU A 60 1.09 1.42 5.78
N ALA A 61 1.54 0.58 4.85
CA ALA A 61 2.32 1.01 3.68
C ALA A 61 1.57 1.98 2.75
N LEU A 62 0.24 2.04 2.85
CA LEU A 62 -0.61 2.93 2.05
C LEU A 62 -1.17 4.11 2.84
N ALA A 63 -0.75 4.33 4.09
CA ALA A 63 -1.39 5.28 5.00
C ALA A 63 -1.40 6.72 4.44
N ASP A 64 -0.31 7.14 3.81
CA ASP A 64 -0.11 8.52 3.37
C ASP A 64 -0.63 8.79 1.94
N VAL A 65 -0.90 7.74 1.16
CA VAL A 65 -1.33 7.86 -0.24
C VAL A 65 -2.57 8.76 -0.43
N PRO A 66 -3.63 8.67 0.40
CA PRO A 66 -4.81 9.52 0.25
C PRO A 66 -4.51 11.01 0.41
N GLU A 67 -3.67 11.38 1.38
CA GLU A 67 -3.30 12.77 1.67
C GLU A 67 -2.45 13.36 0.54
N THR A 68 -1.48 12.58 0.02
CA THR A 68 -0.69 12.97 -1.14
C THR A 68 -1.56 13.19 -2.38
N LEU A 69 -2.51 12.28 -2.64
CA LEU A 69 -3.44 12.42 -3.76
C LEU A 69 -4.38 13.62 -3.59
N GLU A 70 -4.86 13.90 -2.37
CA GLU A 70 -5.69 15.08 -2.09
C GLU A 70 -4.91 16.37 -2.35
N SER A 71 -3.66 16.45 -1.87
CA SER A 71 -2.77 17.58 -2.13
C SER A 71 -2.54 17.81 -3.62
N CYS A 72 -2.31 16.74 -4.39
CA CYS A 72 -2.15 16.82 -5.84
C CYS A 72 -3.42 17.28 -6.55
N ARG A 73 -4.60 16.78 -6.14
CA ARG A 73 -5.89 17.24 -6.69
C ARG A 73 -6.13 18.72 -6.40
N HIS A 74 -5.74 19.20 -5.22
CA HIS A 74 -5.82 20.62 -4.90
C HIS A 74 -4.92 21.46 -5.81
N LEU A 75 -3.67 21.05 -6.03
CA LEU A 75 -2.76 21.70 -6.98
C LEU A 75 -3.33 21.73 -8.40
N LEU A 76 -3.81 20.59 -8.91
CA LEU A 76 -4.45 20.51 -10.23
C LEU A 76 -5.68 21.43 -10.36
N ALA A 77 -6.53 21.50 -9.33
CA ALA A 77 -7.70 22.38 -9.32
C ALA A 77 -7.31 23.87 -9.31
N SER A 78 -6.33 24.25 -8.47
CA SER A 78 -5.84 25.63 -8.38
C SER A 78 -5.30 26.18 -9.70
N TYR A 79 -4.73 25.31 -10.55
CA TYR A 79 -4.26 25.73 -11.88
C TYR A 79 -5.38 26.32 -12.73
N ALA A 80 -6.55 25.68 -12.74
CA ALA A 80 -7.69 26.12 -13.54
C ALA A 80 -8.23 27.47 -13.05
N GLU A 81 -8.24 27.68 -11.73
CA GLU A 81 -8.62 28.95 -11.09
C GLU A 81 -7.66 30.06 -11.48
N ILE A 82 -6.35 29.88 -11.24
CA ILE A 82 -5.30 30.85 -11.57
C ILE A 82 -5.31 31.14 -13.08
N ARG A 83 -5.40 30.13 -13.93
CA ARG A 83 -5.43 30.32 -15.39
C ARG A 83 -6.66 31.07 -15.85
N GLY A 84 -7.82 30.84 -15.23
CA GLY A 84 -9.07 31.51 -15.56
C GLY A 84 -8.97 33.03 -15.39
N GLU A 85 -8.30 33.49 -14.33
CA GLU A 85 -8.07 34.91 -14.05
C GLU A 85 -7.27 35.63 -15.14
N TRP A 86 -6.39 34.93 -15.86
CA TRP A 86 -5.46 35.53 -16.83
C TRP A 86 -5.82 35.27 -18.30
N THR A 87 -6.76 34.36 -18.58
CA THR A 87 -7.13 34.00 -19.96
C THR A 87 -8.03 35.05 -20.64
N HIS A 88 -8.81 35.80 -19.86
CA HIS A 88 -9.77 36.80 -20.38
C HIS A 88 -9.60 38.19 -19.77
N ALA A 89 -8.57 38.39 -18.95
CA ALA A 89 -8.43 39.65 -18.26
C ALA A 89 -7.84 40.72 -19.20
N GLU A 90 -8.54 41.83 -19.28
CA GLU A 90 -8.04 43.07 -19.87
C GLU A 90 -7.03 43.70 -18.90
N VAL A 91 -5.88 43.06 -18.65
CA VAL A 91 -4.93 43.54 -17.61
C VAL A 91 -3.95 44.55 -18.21
N PRO A 92 -4.01 45.85 -17.83
CA PRO A 92 -3.23 46.90 -18.48
C PRO A 92 -1.98 47.33 -17.69
N ASP A 93 -1.67 46.68 -16.56
CA ASP A 93 -0.57 47.06 -15.64
C ASP A 93 0.61 46.06 -15.70
N PRO A 94 1.81 46.49 -16.12
CA PRO A 94 3.03 45.66 -16.12
C PRO A 94 3.37 45.02 -14.76
N ASP A 95 3.08 45.69 -13.64
CA ASP A 95 3.39 45.14 -12.32
C ASP A 95 2.47 43.95 -11.96
N ALA A 96 1.23 43.97 -12.46
CA ALA A 96 0.32 42.83 -12.34
C ALA A 96 0.78 41.63 -13.17
N ILE A 97 1.25 41.88 -14.40
CA ILE A 97 1.82 40.85 -15.29
C ILE A 97 3.04 40.20 -14.65
N ASP A 98 3.93 40.98 -14.03
CA ASP A 98 5.12 40.42 -13.37
C ASP A 98 4.77 39.57 -12.14
N ARG A 99 3.79 40.00 -11.33
CA ARG A 99 3.29 39.17 -10.21
C ARG A 99 2.67 37.86 -10.69
N ALA A 100 1.91 37.90 -11.78
CA ALA A 100 1.32 36.71 -12.38
C ALA A 100 2.38 35.75 -12.91
N ALA A 101 3.40 36.27 -13.61
CA ALA A 101 4.50 35.46 -14.10
C ALA A 101 5.22 34.75 -12.95
N HIS A 102 5.46 35.44 -11.83
CA HIS A 102 6.02 34.82 -10.62
C HIS A 102 5.10 33.77 -10.00
N LEU A 103 3.79 34.02 -9.96
CA LEU A 103 2.81 33.04 -9.46
C LEU A 103 2.83 31.76 -10.32
N PHE A 104 2.75 31.87 -11.64
CA PHE A 104 2.80 30.71 -12.55
C PHE A 104 4.14 29.97 -12.47
N ALA A 105 5.26 30.69 -12.35
CA ALA A 105 6.57 30.06 -12.19
C ALA A 105 6.67 29.27 -10.88
N SER A 106 6.25 29.86 -9.76
CA SER A 106 6.26 29.16 -8.47
C SER A 106 5.28 27.98 -8.44
N TRP A 107 4.12 28.13 -9.09
CA TRP A 107 3.17 27.03 -9.24
C TRP A 107 3.76 25.88 -10.06
N ALA A 108 4.50 26.18 -11.14
CA ALA A 108 5.15 25.17 -11.97
C ALA A 108 6.22 24.40 -11.18
N GLU A 109 7.03 25.10 -10.38
CA GLU A 109 8.05 24.50 -9.51
C GLU A 109 7.42 23.54 -8.49
N GLN A 110 6.40 23.99 -7.76
CA GLN A 110 5.68 23.14 -6.79
C GLN A 110 5.03 21.92 -7.45
N THR A 111 4.51 22.09 -8.67
CA THR A 111 3.89 21.01 -9.43
C THR A 111 4.90 19.98 -9.91
N ASP A 112 6.10 20.41 -10.32
CA ASP A 112 7.18 19.52 -10.72
C ASP A 112 7.72 18.72 -9.52
N GLU A 113 7.83 19.34 -8.34
CA GLU A 113 8.16 18.65 -7.09
C GLU A 113 7.11 17.59 -6.73
N ALA A 114 5.82 17.95 -6.81
CA ALA A 114 4.74 17.00 -6.59
C ALA A 114 4.75 15.83 -7.59
N ALA A 115 5.04 16.11 -8.87
CA ALA A 115 5.13 15.08 -9.89
C ALA A 115 6.29 14.10 -9.61
N ALA A 116 7.46 14.60 -9.20
CA ALA A 116 8.58 13.77 -8.82
C ALA A 116 8.25 12.87 -7.61
N HIS A 117 7.59 13.44 -6.59
CA HIS A 117 7.16 12.68 -5.42
C HIS A 117 6.13 11.58 -5.80
N LEU A 118 5.20 11.85 -6.72
CA LEU A 118 4.26 10.84 -7.21
C LEU A 118 4.95 9.71 -7.98
N GLU A 119 6.02 9.97 -8.72
CA GLU A 119 6.79 8.92 -9.41
C GLU A 119 7.53 8.01 -8.41
N GLU A 120 8.09 8.58 -7.33
CA GLU A 120 8.66 7.79 -6.23
C GLU A 120 7.60 6.91 -5.57
N LEU A 121 6.43 7.49 -5.27
CA LEU A 121 5.31 6.77 -4.70
C LEU A 121 4.81 5.67 -5.64
N LEU A 122 4.75 5.93 -6.94
CA LEU A 122 4.34 4.97 -7.95
C LEU A 122 5.28 3.76 -7.99
N ALA A 123 6.59 3.99 -7.87
CA ALA A 123 7.58 2.91 -7.78
C ALA A 123 7.33 2.04 -6.55
N ALA A 124 7.17 2.65 -5.37
CA ALA A 124 6.87 1.96 -4.11
C ALA A 124 5.55 1.15 -4.19
N LEU A 125 4.49 1.75 -4.72
CA LEU A 125 3.21 1.06 -4.92
C LEU A 125 3.31 -0.09 -5.92
N THR A 126 4.15 0.04 -6.94
CA THR A 126 4.37 -1.04 -7.93
C THR A 126 5.05 -2.23 -7.28
N GLU A 127 6.02 -1.98 -6.41
CA GLU A 127 6.68 -3.02 -5.61
C GLU A 127 5.69 -3.70 -4.65
N VAL A 128 4.89 -2.93 -3.91
CA VAL A 128 3.82 -3.48 -3.04
C VAL A 128 2.88 -4.36 -3.87
N ARG A 129 2.48 -3.90 -5.06
CA ARG A 129 1.59 -4.67 -5.93
C ARG A 129 2.22 -5.98 -6.40
N ALA A 130 3.49 -5.95 -6.80
CA ALA A 130 4.23 -7.13 -7.24
C ALA A 130 4.30 -8.17 -6.10
N ASN A 131 4.68 -7.73 -4.89
CA ASN A 131 4.74 -8.59 -3.70
C ASN A 131 3.39 -9.23 -3.39
N LEU A 132 2.29 -8.49 -3.52
CA LEU A 132 0.94 -9.04 -3.31
C LEU A 132 0.55 -10.06 -4.39
N ASP A 133 0.94 -9.84 -5.65
CA ASP A 133 0.67 -10.80 -6.72
C ASP A 133 1.49 -12.09 -6.54
N GLU A 134 2.74 -12.01 -6.07
CA GLU A 134 3.55 -13.17 -5.71
C GLU A 134 2.92 -13.97 -4.55
N LEU A 135 2.52 -13.28 -3.47
CA LEU A 135 1.84 -13.89 -2.34
C LEU A 135 0.53 -14.57 -2.75
N ARG A 136 -0.23 -13.96 -3.67
CA ARG A 136 -1.47 -14.54 -4.17
C ARG A 136 -1.27 -15.90 -4.86
N ILE A 137 -0.09 -16.15 -5.40
CA ILE A 137 0.29 -17.44 -6.00
C ILE A 137 0.82 -18.40 -4.92
N ALA A 138 1.67 -17.91 -4.02
CA ALA A 138 2.39 -18.73 -3.04
C ALA A 138 1.51 -19.18 -1.86
N LEU A 139 0.56 -18.35 -1.42
CA LEU A 139 -0.20 -18.55 -0.18
C LEU A 139 -1.24 -19.68 -0.23
N PRO A 140 -2.07 -19.83 -1.28
CA PRO A 140 -3.13 -20.85 -1.31
C PRO A 140 -2.66 -22.29 -1.00
N PRO A 141 -1.56 -22.81 -1.58
CA PRO A 141 -1.13 -24.18 -1.28
C PRO A 141 -0.62 -24.35 0.16
N VAL A 142 0.07 -23.35 0.73
CA VAL A 142 0.58 -23.43 2.11
C VAL A 142 -0.57 -23.33 3.11
N ARG A 143 -1.51 -22.41 2.85
CA ARG A 143 -2.75 -22.26 3.62
C ARG A 143 -3.54 -23.57 3.66
N ALA A 144 -3.78 -24.20 2.51
CA ALA A 144 -4.52 -25.46 2.43
C ALA A 144 -3.86 -26.57 3.27
N ARG A 145 -2.52 -26.66 3.25
CA ARG A 145 -1.78 -27.64 4.07
C ARG A 145 -1.91 -27.36 5.56
N ALA A 146 -1.79 -26.10 5.99
CA ALA A 146 -1.97 -25.73 7.40
C ALA A 146 -3.37 -26.09 7.92
N HIS A 147 -4.43 -25.81 7.15
CA HIS A 147 -5.80 -26.22 7.52
C HIS A 147 -5.95 -27.74 7.60
N ALA A 148 -5.40 -28.47 6.62
CA ALA A 148 -5.43 -29.93 6.62
C ALA A 148 -4.69 -30.51 7.84
N ALA A 149 -3.52 -29.97 8.18
CA ALA A 149 -2.73 -30.40 9.33
C ALA A 149 -3.46 -30.17 10.66
N VAL A 150 -4.04 -28.98 10.87
CA VAL A 150 -4.84 -28.67 12.07
C VAL A 150 -6.08 -29.56 12.16
N THR A 151 -6.76 -29.81 11.03
CA THR A 151 -7.93 -30.70 10.99
C THR A 151 -7.55 -32.13 11.35
N ALA A 152 -6.49 -32.67 10.76
CA ALA A 152 -5.99 -34.00 11.08
C ALA A 152 -5.58 -34.13 12.56
N ALA A 153 -4.93 -33.11 13.13
CA ALA A 153 -4.58 -33.09 14.54
C ALA A 153 -5.81 -33.10 15.46
N ARG A 154 -6.89 -32.40 15.06
CA ARG A 154 -8.18 -32.43 15.80
C ARG A 154 -8.82 -33.81 15.74
N ASP A 155 -8.85 -34.41 14.55
CA ASP A 155 -9.42 -35.74 14.36
C ASP A 155 -8.66 -36.80 15.18
N ASP A 156 -7.33 -36.80 15.13
CA ASP A 156 -6.48 -37.72 15.90
C ASP A 156 -6.73 -37.57 17.42
N LEU A 157 -6.91 -36.34 17.91
CA LEU A 157 -7.19 -36.03 19.32
C LEU A 157 -8.61 -36.50 19.75
N LEU A 158 -9.59 -36.37 18.87
CA LEU A 158 -10.96 -36.86 19.10
C LEU A 158 -11.01 -38.39 19.15
N TRP A 159 -10.27 -39.06 18.26
CA TRP A 159 -10.24 -40.52 18.16
C TRP A 159 -9.27 -41.22 19.10
N ALA A 160 -8.46 -40.48 19.87
CA ALA A 160 -7.59 -41.03 20.89
C ALA A 160 -8.41 -41.78 21.97
N ARG A 161 -8.43 -43.12 21.88
CA ARG A 161 -9.27 -44.03 22.70
C ARG A 161 -8.82 -44.20 24.15
N SER A 162 -7.64 -43.73 24.52
CA SER A 162 -7.04 -43.89 25.85
C SER A 162 -6.76 -42.52 26.47
N PRO A 163 -6.77 -42.34 27.80
CA PRO A 163 -6.36 -41.09 28.43
C PRO A 163 -4.89 -40.80 28.11
N VAL A 164 -4.65 -40.00 27.07
CA VAL A 164 -3.32 -39.49 26.75
C VAL A 164 -2.89 -38.52 27.85
N PRO A 165 -1.73 -38.71 28.49
CA PRO A 165 -1.22 -37.74 29.47
C PRO A 165 -1.10 -36.36 28.82
N GLY A 166 -1.58 -35.33 29.52
CA GLY A 166 -1.52 -33.97 29.00
C GLY A 166 -2.53 -33.67 27.88
N ARG A 167 -3.58 -34.49 27.68
CA ARG A 167 -4.63 -34.22 26.69
C ARG A 167 -5.13 -32.77 26.69
N PHE A 168 -5.45 -32.21 27.86
CA PHE A 168 -5.91 -30.81 27.97
C PHE A 168 -4.86 -29.80 27.49
N ALA A 169 -3.57 -30.08 27.71
CA ALA A 169 -2.49 -29.22 27.22
C ALA A 169 -2.38 -29.30 25.68
N LEU A 170 -2.56 -30.49 25.10
CA LEU A 170 -2.61 -30.67 23.65
C LEU A 170 -3.84 -30.00 23.02
N GLU A 171 -5.01 -30.10 23.67
CA GLU A 171 -6.23 -29.40 23.27
C GLU A 171 -6.03 -27.87 23.31
N ALA A 172 -5.45 -27.35 24.39
CA ALA A 172 -5.12 -25.92 24.50
C ALA A 172 -4.15 -25.46 23.41
N ARG A 173 -3.09 -26.24 23.13
CA ARG A 173 -2.13 -25.95 22.06
C ARG A 173 -2.80 -25.95 20.68
N LEU A 174 -3.65 -26.93 20.40
CA LEU A 174 -4.35 -27.05 19.13
C LEU A 174 -5.39 -25.93 18.93
N ASN A 175 -6.02 -25.48 20.01
CA ASN A 175 -6.87 -24.28 19.97
C ASN A 175 -6.05 -23.04 19.65
N ALA A 176 -4.90 -22.83 20.31
CA ALA A 176 -4.02 -21.71 20.01
C ALA A 176 -3.54 -21.70 18.54
N LEU A 177 -3.18 -22.86 17.99
CA LEU A 177 -2.84 -23.00 16.56
C LEU A 177 -4.04 -22.67 15.65
N GLY A 178 -5.25 -23.11 16.02
CA GLY A 178 -6.48 -22.77 15.31
C GLY A 178 -6.83 -21.28 15.37
N ASP A 179 -6.53 -20.61 16.47
CA ASP A 179 -6.70 -19.17 16.64
C ASP A 179 -5.72 -18.42 15.75
N ARG A 180 -4.44 -18.82 15.76
CA ARG A 180 -3.40 -18.28 14.88
C ARG A 180 -3.76 -18.44 13.40
N LEU A 181 -4.26 -19.62 13.01
CA LEU A 181 -4.70 -19.87 11.64
C LEU A 181 -5.86 -18.94 11.22
N ARG A 182 -6.80 -18.66 12.14
CA ARG A 182 -7.90 -17.71 11.88
C ARG A 182 -7.42 -16.26 11.80
N GLU A 183 -6.36 -15.89 12.51
CA GLU A 183 -5.72 -14.57 12.38
C GLU A 183 -4.99 -14.42 11.05
N LEU A 184 -4.22 -15.45 10.68
CA LEU A 184 -3.54 -15.55 9.39
C LEU A 184 -4.54 -15.39 8.25
N ASP A 185 -5.61 -16.18 8.23
CA ASP A 185 -6.68 -16.11 7.22
C ASP A 185 -7.37 -14.75 7.14
N ALA A 186 -7.50 -14.08 8.28
CA ALA A 186 -8.08 -12.74 8.35
C ALA A 186 -7.10 -11.63 7.91
N GLY A 187 -5.85 -11.97 7.58
CA GLY A 187 -4.83 -11.01 7.17
C GLY A 187 -4.37 -10.09 8.30
N ARG A 188 -4.52 -10.52 9.56
CA ARG A 188 -4.15 -9.73 10.76
C ARG A 188 -2.70 -9.95 11.19
N VAL A 189 -1.83 -10.29 10.25
CA VAL A 189 -0.41 -10.52 10.52
C VAL A 189 0.33 -9.21 10.25
N GLU A 190 1.15 -8.81 11.21
CA GLU A 190 2.15 -7.77 11.01
C GLU A 190 3.36 -8.44 10.35
N LEU A 191 3.74 -7.91 9.19
CA LEU A 191 4.97 -8.32 8.52
C LEU A 191 6.10 -7.61 9.28
N VAL A 192 6.99 -8.39 9.90
CA VAL A 192 8.17 -7.84 10.56
C VAL A 192 9.20 -7.53 9.46
N GLU A 193 9.90 -6.39 9.59
CA GLU A 193 10.89 -5.91 8.62
C GLU A 193 12.04 -6.91 8.34
N ASP A 194 12.22 -7.93 9.18
CA ASP A 194 13.33 -8.91 9.13
C ASP A 194 13.07 -10.14 8.24
N GLY A 195 12.10 -10.08 7.32
CA GLY A 195 11.97 -11.07 6.24
C GLY A 195 11.14 -12.31 6.58
N ASP A 196 10.39 -12.31 7.68
CA ASP A 196 9.41 -13.36 7.99
C ASP A 196 8.23 -13.27 7.00
N ASP A 197 8.22 -14.16 6.02
CA ASP A 197 7.17 -14.27 5.00
C ASP A 197 5.89 -14.84 5.64
N VAL A 198 4.70 -14.29 5.30
CA VAL A 198 3.39 -14.85 5.70
C VAL A 198 3.33 -16.36 5.46
N THR A 199 3.98 -16.85 4.41
CA THR A 199 4.03 -18.30 4.14
C THR A 199 4.72 -19.10 5.24
N GLU A 200 5.73 -18.54 5.92
CA GLU A 200 6.42 -19.18 7.04
C GLU A 200 5.51 -19.32 8.26
N TRP A 201 4.72 -18.30 8.57
CA TRP A 201 3.72 -18.37 9.65
C TRP A 201 2.69 -19.50 9.44
N TYR A 202 2.26 -19.74 8.19
CA TYR A 202 1.42 -20.90 7.89
C TYR A 202 2.19 -22.23 8.03
N ARG A 203 3.49 -22.28 7.69
CA ARG A 203 4.35 -23.47 7.92
C ARG A 203 4.59 -23.74 9.40
N GLU A 204 4.64 -22.71 10.24
CA GLU A 204 4.72 -22.88 11.70
C GLU A 204 3.44 -23.51 12.26
N VAL A 205 2.27 -23.10 11.77
CA VAL A 205 0.99 -23.75 12.13
C VAL A 205 0.97 -25.21 11.69
N GLU A 206 1.44 -25.50 10.46
CA GLU A 206 1.58 -26.87 9.94
C GLU A 206 2.50 -27.72 10.85
N THR A 207 3.68 -27.20 11.18
CA THR A 207 4.67 -27.86 12.05
C THR A 207 4.10 -28.09 13.46
N GLY A 208 3.49 -27.07 14.06
CA GLY A 208 2.88 -27.17 15.38
C GLY A 208 1.76 -28.21 15.44
N ALA A 209 0.95 -28.33 14.39
CA ALA A 209 -0.08 -29.35 14.29
C ALA A 209 0.53 -30.76 14.16
N ALA A 210 1.61 -30.92 13.39
CA ALA A 210 2.34 -32.17 13.29
C ALA A 210 2.94 -32.61 14.63
N GLU A 211 3.48 -31.68 15.42
CA GLU A 211 4.00 -31.97 16.77
C GLU A 211 2.91 -32.44 17.73
N VAL A 212 1.70 -31.87 17.66
CA VAL A 212 0.54 -32.34 18.46
C VAL A 212 0.21 -33.79 18.10
N ARG A 213 0.22 -34.13 16.80
CA ARG A 213 -0.05 -35.50 16.31
C ARG A 213 1.03 -36.50 16.71
N ASP A 214 2.30 -36.10 16.66
CA ASP A 214 3.41 -36.92 17.14
C ASP A 214 3.27 -37.20 18.64
N ALA A 215 2.95 -36.19 19.44
CA ALA A 215 2.72 -36.35 20.88
C ALA A 215 1.57 -37.32 21.21
N LEU A 216 0.51 -37.36 20.40
CA LEU A 216 -0.60 -38.32 20.54
C LEU A 216 -0.19 -39.76 20.19
N SER A 217 0.76 -39.91 19.28
CA SER A 217 1.21 -41.22 18.78
C SER A 217 2.31 -41.85 19.64
N ARG A 218 2.96 -41.07 20.51
CA ARG A 218 4.00 -41.58 21.41
C ARG A 218 3.39 -42.58 22.41
N PRO A 219 3.83 -43.85 22.40
CA PRO A 219 3.41 -44.79 23.42
C PRO A 219 3.81 -44.26 24.78
N LEU A 220 2.96 -44.47 25.79
CA LEU A 220 3.33 -44.27 27.19
C LEU A 220 4.64 -45.03 27.42
N SER A 221 5.77 -44.33 27.52
CA SER A 221 6.98 -44.98 27.99
C SER A 221 6.70 -45.30 29.45
N PHE A 222 6.28 -46.53 29.70
CA PHE A 222 6.33 -47.14 31.01
C PHE A 222 7.81 -47.36 31.32
N GLY A 223 8.50 -46.26 31.64
CA GLY A 223 9.88 -46.26 32.11
C GLY A 223 9.89 -46.51 33.61
N ASP A 224 10.33 -47.72 33.96
CA ASP A 224 11.06 -48.14 35.15
C ASP A 224 10.71 -47.46 36.48
N ARG A 225 9.82 -48.13 37.24
CA ARG A 225 9.85 -48.11 38.70
C ARG A 225 9.98 -49.53 39.23
#